data_AF-A0A117S3K3-F1
#
_entry.id   AF-A0A117S3K3-F1
#
_cell.length_a   1.000
_cell.length_b   1.000
_cell.length_c   1.000
_cell.angle_alpha   90.00
_cell.angle_beta   90.00
_cell.angle_gamma   90.00
#
_symmetry.space_group_name_H-M   'P 1'
#
loop_
_entity.id
_entity.type
_entity.pdbx_description
1 polymer ?
#
loop_
_entity_poly.entity_id
_entity_poly.type
_entity_poly.pdbx_seq_one_letter_code
_entity_poly.pdbx_strand_id
1 'polypeptide(L)'
;MEQPPVLAVLAGSTITNTGTSEITGDVGLHPGTEFTGQGTATVYGTVYMTDAVALQAKIDLATAYNDTVGRATDETISADLGGRTLTPGVYTSTSSMAITGTLTLDAQNDPNAVFIFKVGSTLTTASASEVKLINGAQSCLIFWQMGSSATLGTDSDFAGSILASESITATTGAKIQGQLLALTGAVTLDSNIITNICVTTPAQPIKITKTVDSDEAYAGDTVTYNYLVENNGDMELRIELEDNKLGMIVEFDDEIVIAAGENETFTATYTAQSDDIGTTIVNIAVVKGWFNEDLEAYVSAMDDASISVVRRSSGGGGGGTTSNPQISIIKTASLNSAKVGDEIIYTFTVRNTGNVSLLYVKVEDNKLGLISMGSSTLDVDEQATGTKSYVVQSQDEGTTIVNIATASGTYGTSTVLDTSNASVVVVAEEIEVTPTPTPTPTPPIETEPEPELPKTGGAGLLLAISGVAIALTGGMFLKGYGRREED
;
A
#
# COMPACT_ATOMS: atom_id res chain seq x y z
N MET A 1 -3.58 12.58 23.34
CA MET A 1 -3.51 13.46 22.16
C MET A 1 -4.70 13.12 21.32
N GLU A 2 -5.56 14.09 21.01
CA GLU A 2 -6.73 13.87 20.16
C GLU A 2 -6.24 13.59 18.74
N GLN A 3 -6.72 12.53 18.09
CA GLN A 3 -6.34 12.21 16.71
C GLN A 3 -6.75 13.38 15.79
N PRO A 4 -5.95 13.71 14.77
CA PRO A 4 -6.30 14.75 13.81
C PRO A 4 -7.59 14.35 13.04
N PRO A 5 -8.45 15.31 12.69
CA PRO A 5 -9.73 15.03 12.03
C PRO A 5 -9.53 14.40 10.65
N VAL A 6 -10.35 13.41 10.31
CA VAL A 6 -10.30 12.67 9.04
C VAL A 6 -11.35 13.25 8.08
N LEU A 7 -11.11 14.48 7.62
CA LEU A 7 -12.12 15.25 6.87
C LEU A 7 -12.47 14.67 5.50
N ALA A 8 -13.72 14.28 5.30
CA ALA A 8 -14.30 13.96 4.00
C ALA A 8 -14.80 15.20 3.26
N VAL A 9 -15.34 16.19 3.99
CA VAL A 9 -15.89 17.43 3.43
C VAL A 9 -15.38 18.63 4.23
N LEU A 10 -14.88 19.65 3.53
CA LEU A 10 -14.47 20.92 4.13
C LEU A 10 -14.90 22.09 3.24
N ALA A 11 -15.62 23.06 3.79
CA ALA A 11 -16.09 24.23 3.05
C ALA A 11 -15.65 25.56 3.67
N GLY A 12 -15.66 26.64 2.87
CA GLY A 12 -15.35 28.00 3.30
C GLY A 12 -16.60 28.81 3.66
N SER A 13 -17.65 28.73 2.82
CA SER A 13 -18.83 29.58 2.95
C SER A 13 -20.06 28.84 3.52
N THR A 14 -20.49 27.76 2.87
CA THR A 14 -21.69 27.00 3.23
C THR A 14 -21.51 25.54 2.83
N ILE A 15 -22.18 24.63 3.53
CA ILE A 15 -22.43 23.27 3.05
C ILE A 15 -23.93 23.16 2.76
N THR A 16 -24.29 22.61 1.62
CA THR A 16 -25.69 22.39 1.26
C THR A 16 -25.88 20.95 0.82
N ASN A 17 -26.78 20.22 1.46
CA ASN A 17 -27.16 18.88 1.07
C ASN A 17 -28.62 18.83 0.61
N THR A 18 -28.87 18.20 -0.53
CA THR A 18 -30.20 17.80 -1.00
C THR A 18 -30.29 16.28 -1.04
N GLY A 19 -31.47 15.71 -0.78
CA GLY A 19 -31.64 14.26 -0.76
C GLY A 19 -30.85 13.55 0.35
N THR A 20 -30.66 12.24 0.19
CA THR A 20 -30.04 11.36 1.19
C THR A 20 -28.58 11.08 0.86
N SER A 21 -27.66 11.80 1.49
CA SER A 21 -26.23 11.59 1.30
C SER A 21 -25.63 10.80 2.46
N GLU A 22 -24.61 9.99 2.18
CA GLU A 22 -23.80 9.25 3.16
C GLU A 22 -22.37 9.77 3.10
N ILE A 23 -21.82 10.16 4.25
CA ILE A 23 -20.48 10.74 4.36
C ILE A 23 -19.71 9.95 5.41
N THR A 24 -18.72 9.16 4.97
CA THR A 24 -17.78 8.47 5.86
C THR A 24 -16.53 9.32 6.02
N GLY A 25 -16.33 9.83 7.23
CA GLY A 25 -15.30 10.83 7.58
C GLY A 25 -15.92 12.11 8.16
N ASP A 26 -15.05 12.99 8.66
CA ASP A 26 -15.45 14.22 9.33
C ASP A 26 -15.91 15.30 8.35
N VAL A 27 -16.73 16.24 8.82
CA VAL A 27 -17.21 17.38 8.05
C VAL A 27 -16.80 18.67 8.74
N GLY A 28 -16.18 19.60 8.01
CA GLY A 28 -15.72 20.89 8.53
C GLY A 28 -16.32 22.07 7.78
N LEU A 29 -16.71 23.12 8.50
CA LEU A 29 -17.06 24.41 7.91
C LEU A 29 -16.44 25.57 8.70
N HIS A 30 -15.62 26.37 8.02
CA HIS A 30 -15.08 27.60 8.56
C HIS A 30 -14.65 28.57 7.43
N PRO A 31 -14.89 29.89 7.53
CA PRO A 31 -15.61 30.60 8.60
C PRO A 31 -17.15 30.56 8.45
N GLY A 32 -17.66 29.89 7.41
CA GLY A 32 -19.10 29.69 7.21
C GLY A 32 -19.81 29.14 8.43
N THR A 33 -21.10 29.42 8.55
CA THR A 33 -21.89 29.06 9.75
C THR A 33 -23.11 28.20 9.43
N GLU A 34 -23.30 27.80 8.17
CA GLU A 34 -24.51 27.11 7.73
C GLU A 34 -24.20 25.80 7.00
N PHE A 35 -24.76 24.71 7.53
CA PHE A 35 -24.89 23.42 6.86
C PHE A 35 -26.38 23.15 6.58
N THR A 36 -26.86 23.68 5.47
CA THR A 36 -28.25 23.51 5.02
C THR A 36 -28.49 22.06 4.60
N GLY A 37 -29.59 21.45 5.06
CA GLY A 37 -29.93 20.07 4.70
C GLY A 37 -29.15 18.99 5.46
N GLN A 38 -28.45 19.33 6.54
CA GLN A 38 -27.71 18.37 7.38
C GLN A 38 -28.60 17.21 7.85
N GLY A 39 -29.88 17.44 8.16
CA GLY A 39 -30.79 16.40 8.64
C GLY A 39 -31.09 15.27 7.64
N THR A 40 -30.71 15.43 6.37
CA THR A 40 -30.81 14.39 5.34
C THR A 40 -29.45 13.84 4.91
N ALA A 41 -28.34 14.31 5.51
CA ALA A 41 -27.02 13.74 5.35
C ALA A 41 -26.68 12.86 6.55
N THR A 42 -26.37 11.59 6.31
CA THR A 42 -25.83 10.69 7.34
C THR A 42 -24.31 10.84 7.37
N VAL A 43 -23.77 11.33 8.48
CA VAL A 43 -22.34 11.52 8.68
C VAL A 43 -21.82 10.45 9.64
N TYR A 44 -20.92 9.59 9.15
CA TYR A 44 -20.16 8.62 9.93
C TYR A 44 -18.81 9.26 10.32
N GLY A 45 -18.90 10.27 11.18
CA GLY A 45 -17.79 11.12 11.59
C GLY A 45 -18.31 12.29 12.44
N THR A 46 -17.43 13.22 12.76
CA THR A 46 -17.75 14.42 13.54
C THR A 46 -17.98 15.62 12.63
N VAL A 47 -18.95 16.46 12.98
CA VAL A 47 -19.23 17.72 12.28
C VAL A 47 -18.64 18.87 13.09
N TYR A 48 -17.61 19.51 12.54
CA TYR A 48 -16.89 20.66 13.12
C TYR A 48 -17.36 21.96 12.46
N MET A 49 -17.99 22.84 13.23
CA MET A 49 -18.61 24.07 12.73
C MET A 49 -18.01 25.27 13.44
N THR A 50 -17.31 26.14 12.72
CA THR A 50 -16.75 27.41 13.26
C THR A 50 -15.81 27.27 14.45
N ASP A 51 -15.31 26.06 14.72
CA ASP A 51 -14.44 25.77 15.85
C ASP A 51 -12.94 25.79 15.47
N ALA A 52 -12.09 25.53 16.46
CA ALA A 52 -10.64 25.52 16.28
C ALA A 52 -10.17 24.38 15.35
N VAL A 53 -10.88 23.26 15.30
CA VAL A 53 -10.55 22.10 14.46
C VAL A 53 -10.85 22.44 13.00
N ALA A 54 -12.05 22.96 12.72
CA ALA A 54 -12.42 23.42 11.39
C ALA A 54 -11.51 24.56 10.92
N LEU A 55 -11.17 25.52 11.79
CA LEU A 55 -10.20 26.58 11.48
C LEU A 55 -8.83 26.01 11.11
N GLN A 56 -8.28 25.10 11.91
CA GLN A 56 -6.98 24.49 11.64
C GLN A 56 -7.01 23.71 10.31
N ALA A 57 -8.07 22.96 10.05
CA ALA A 57 -8.25 22.27 8.78
C ALA A 57 -8.25 23.21 7.56
N LYS A 58 -8.79 24.44 7.68
CA LYS A 58 -8.67 25.44 6.60
C LYS A 58 -7.24 25.91 6.38
N ILE A 59 -6.47 26.07 7.45
CA ILE A 59 -5.05 26.46 7.38
C ILE A 59 -4.25 25.34 6.70
N ASP A 60 -4.52 24.10 7.07
CA ASP A 60 -3.85 22.93 6.51
C ASP A 60 -4.22 22.74 5.03
N LEU A 61 -5.51 22.90 4.67
CA LEU A 61 -5.96 22.92 3.28
C LEU A 61 -5.28 24.01 2.46
N ALA A 62 -5.12 25.23 2.99
CA ALA A 62 -4.42 26.30 2.30
C ALA A 62 -2.94 25.97 2.08
N THR A 63 -2.31 25.30 3.05
CA THR A 63 -0.94 24.82 2.92
C THR A 63 -0.82 23.75 1.83
N ALA A 64 -1.69 22.74 1.85
CA ALA A 64 -1.72 21.68 0.83
C ALA A 64 -2.05 22.21 -0.57
N TYR A 65 -2.96 23.17 -0.69
CA TYR A 65 -3.27 23.82 -1.95
C TYR A 65 -2.05 24.56 -2.51
N ASN A 66 -1.34 25.33 -1.67
CA ASN A 66 -0.14 26.05 -2.13
C ASN A 66 1.02 25.10 -2.46
N ASP A 67 1.17 24.00 -1.72
CA ASP A 67 2.16 22.96 -2.03
C ASP A 67 1.89 22.35 -3.41
N THR A 68 0.65 21.90 -3.67
CA THR A 68 0.24 21.33 -4.96
C THR A 68 0.42 22.31 -6.12
N VAL A 69 0.08 23.60 -5.94
CA VAL A 69 0.37 24.66 -6.93
C VAL A 69 1.87 24.78 -7.20
N GLY A 70 2.70 24.66 -6.17
CA GLY A 70 4.16 24.79 -6.24
C GLY A 70 4.89 23.58 -6.84
N ARG A 71 4.24 22.42 -7.00
CA ARG A 71 4.85 21.23 -7.60
C ARG A 71 5.23 21.47 -9.06
N ALA A 72 6.42 21.02 -9.46
CA ALA A 72 6.88 21.09 -10.83
C ALA A 72 5.96 20.29 -11.75
N THR A 73 5.72 20.78 -12.96
CA THR A 73 4.84 20.13 -13.95
C THR A 73 5.62 19.09 -14.74
N ASP A 74 5.09 17.87 -14.81
CA ASP A 74 5.63 16.79 -15.63
C ASP A 74 5.00 16.81 -17.03
N GLU A 75 3.67 16.97 -17.11
CA GLU A 75 2.93 17.02 -18.37
C GLU A 75 1.91 18.18 -18.37
N THR A 76 1.84 18.89 -19.50
CA THR A 76 0.76 19.85 -19.75
C THR A 76 -0.37 19.17 -20.50
N ILE A 77 -1.58 19.21 -19.95
CA ILE A 77 -2.80 18.67 -20.56
C ILE A 77 -3.79 19.81 -20.80
N SER A 78 -4.40 19.89 -21.98
CA SER A 78 -5.31 20.97 -22.37
C SER A 78 -6.66 20.47 -22.90
N ALA A 79 -7.19 19.40 -22.32
CA ALA A 79 -8.40 18.76 -22.84
C ALA A 79 -9.14 17.94 -21.78
N ASP A 80 -10.26 17.37 -22.24
CA ASP A 80 -10.97 16.26 -21.61
C ASP A 80 -10.02 15.05 -21.40
N LEU A 81 -10.07 14.47 -20.20
CA LEU A 81 -9.30 13.29 -19.82
C LEU A 81 -10.02 11.97 -20.10
N GLY A 82 -11.27 12.03 -20.57
CA GLY A 82 -12.05 10.88 -20.98
C GLY A 82 -11.32 9.95 -21.95
N GLY A 83 -11.27 8.66 -21.62
CA GLY A 83 -10.59 7.62 -22.41
C GLY A 83 -9.08 7.58 -22.26
N ARG A 84 -8.47 8.46 -21.45
CA ARG A 84 -7.03 8.44 -21.18
C ARG A 84 -6.69 7.45 -20.08
N THR A 85 -5.48 6.92 -20.17
CA THR A 85 -4.76 6.30 -19.06
C THR A 85 -3.57 7.20 -18.72
N LEU A 86 -3.47 7.61 -17.47
CA LEU A 86 -2.39 8.45 -16.95
C LEU A 86 -1.59 7.68 -15.92
N THR A 87 -0.27 7.85 -15.93
CA THR A 87 0.67 7.28 -14.97
C THR A 87 0.94 8.28 -13.83
N PRO A 88 1.70 7.93 -12.77
CA PRO A 88 1.96 8.86 -11.68
C PRO A 88 2.68 10.12 -12.18
N GLY A 89 2.37 11.27 -11.58
CA GLY A 89 2.98 12.54 -11.99
C GLY A 89 2.10 13.76 -11.76
N VAL A 90 2.66 14.91 -12.11
CA VAL A 90 2.05 16.23 -11.98
C VAL A 90 1.57 16.74 -13.34
N TYR A 91 0.26 16.70 -13.54
CA TYR A 91 -0.45 17.12 -14.74
C TYR A 91 -0.96 18.55 -14.59
N THR A 92 -0.68 19.43 -15.54
CA THR A 92 -1.10 20.83 -15.47
C THR A 92 -1.95 21.23 -16.67
N SER A 93 -3.11 21.84 -16.41
CA SER A 93 -3.93 22.56 -17.38
C SER A 93 -4.01 24.02 -16.97
N THR A 94 -3.72 24.95 -17.88
CA THR A 94 -3.92 26.40 -17.61
C THR A 94 -5.38 26.83 -17.78
N SER A 95 -6.24 25.95 -18.28
CA SER A 95 -7.66 26.18 -18.53
C SER A 95 -8.51 25.24 -17.67
N SER A 96 -9.80 25.10 -18.00
CA SER A 96 -10.64 24.05 -17.44
C SER A 96 -10.19 22.66 -17.91
N MET A 97 -10.64 21.65 -17.17
CA MET A 97 -10.43 20.23 -17.40
C MET A 97 -11.78 19.50 -17.34
N ALA A 98 -11.96 18.49 -18.18
CA ALA A 98 -13.16 17.68 -18.20
C ALA A 98 -12.84 16.19 -18.07
N ILE A 99 -13.83 15.39 -17.64
CA ILE A 99 -13.77 13.93 -17.69
C ILE A 99 -15.09 13.43 -18.29
N THR A 100 -15.06 13.04 -19.57
CA THR A 100 -16.20 12.40 -20.26
C THR A 100 -15.94 10.91 -20.44
N GLY A 101 -16.72 10.07 -19.76
CA GLY A 101 -16.48 8.61 -19.72
C GLY A 101 -15.41 8.25 -18.69
N THR A 102 -14.55 7.29 -18.98
CA THR A 102 -13.57 6.76 -18.01
C THR A 102 -12.19 7.40 -18.20
N LEU A 103 -11.65 8.02 -17.15
CA LEU A 103 -10.23 8.28 -16.99
C LEU A 103 -9.63 7.14 -16.16
N THR A 104 -8.54 6.54 -16.62
CA THR A 104 -7.81 5.52 -15.86
C THR A 104 -6.55 6.13 -15.25
N LEU A 105 -6.36 5.97 -13.94
CA LEU A 105 -5.13 6.29 -13.23
C LEU A 105 -4.42 4.98 -12.91
N ASP A 106 -3.25 4.83 -13.51
CA ASP A 106 -2.44 3.62 -13.44
C ASP A 106 -1.20 3.91 -12.59
N ALA A 107 -1.17 3.38 -11.38
CA ALA A 107 -0.03 3.57 -10.47
C ALA A 107 1.19 2.74 -10.86
N GLN A 108 1.10 1.94 -11.92
CA GLN A 108 2.19 1.10 -12.41
C GLN A 108 2.74 0.15 -11.34
N ASN A 109 1.86 -0.28 -10.41
CA ASN A 109 2.15 -1.11 -9.24
C ASN A 109 2.97 -0.44 -8.14
N ASP A 110 3.17 0.88 -8.20
CA ASP A 110 3.71 1.65 -7.08
C ASP A 110 2.58 2.03 -6.11
N PRO A 111 2.48 1.42 -4.92
CA PRO A 111 1.46 1.78 -3.94
C PRO A 111 1.65 3.20 -3.38
N ASN A 112 2.79 3.85 -3.63
CA ASN A 112 3.06 5.23 -3.25
C ASN A 112 2.90 6.19 -4.44
N ALA A 113 2.37 5.72 -5.57
CA ALA A 113 2.14 6.51 -6.76
C ALA A 113 1.26 7.73 -6.48
N VAL A 114 1.84 8.91 -6.71
CA VAL A 114 1.14 10.19 -6.53
C VAL A 114 0.69 10.74 -7.89
N PHE A 115 -0.57 11.14 -7.95
CA PHE A 115 -1.15 11.86 -9.09
C PHE A 115 -1.56 13.25 -8.63
N ILE A 116 -1.06 14.29 -9.29
CA ILE A 116 -1.44 15.66 -8.99
C ILE A 116 -1.95 16.32 -10.26
N PHE A 117 -3.19 16.80 -10.21
CA PHE A 117 -3.84 17.55 -11.30
C PHE A 117 -3.96 19.01 -10.88
N LYS A 118 -3.16 19.87 -11.52
CA LYS A 118 -3.18 21.33 -11.36
C LYS A 118 -4.02 21.94 -12.48
N VAL A 119 -5.15 22.53 -12.15
CA VAL A 119 -6.09 23.07 -13.14
C VAL A 119 -6.26 24.56 -12.89
N GLY A 120 -5.98 25.39 -13.89
CA GLY A 120 -6.02 26.84 -13.77
C GLY A 120 -7.42 27.42 -13.58
N SER A 121 -8.46 26.65 -13.91
CA SER A 121 -9.86 27.03 -13.75
C SER A 121 -10.67 25.89 -13.13
N THR A 122 -11.65 25.34 -13.86
CA THR A 122 -12.62 24.36 -13.35
C THR A 122 -12.33 22.92 -13.74
N LEU A 123 -12.74 21.98 -12.89
CA LEU A 123 -12.93 20.57 -13.25
C LEU A 123 -14.42 20.28 -13.41
N THR A 124 -14.79 19.58 -14.49
CA THR A 124 -16.16 19.12 -14.73
C THR A 124 -16.17 17.65 -15.14
N THR A 125 -16.95 16.81 -14.47
CA THR A 125 -17.15 15.42 -14.90
C THR A 125 -18.53 15.25 -15.54
N ALA A 126 -18.61 14.43 -16.59
CA ALA A 126 -19.87 14.13 -17.25
C ALA A 126 -20.73 13.17 -16.40
N SER A 127 -22.02 13.04 -16.72
CA SER A 127 -22.87 12.01 -16.10
C SER A 127 -22.28 10.61 -16.31
N ALA A 128 -22.28 9.78 -15.26
CA ALA A 128 -21.73 8.43 -15.24
C ALA A 128 -20.26 8.31 -15.70
N SER A 129 -19.48 9.40 -15.62
CA SER A 129 -18.03 9.33 -15.81
C SER A 129 -17.35 8.60 -14.65
N GLU A 130 -16.17 8.04 -14.90
CA GLU A 130 -15.43 7.24 -13.92
C GLU A 130 -13.96 7.69 -13.85
N VAL A 131 -13.43 7.87 -12.63
CA VAL A 131 -11.98 7.86 -12.38
C VAL A 131 -11.62 6.47 -11.89
N LYS A 132 -11.15 5.64 -12.81
CA LYS A 132 -10.81 4.24 -12.56
C LYS A 132 -9.38 4.13 -12.06
N LEU A 133 -9.21 3.49 -10.90
CA LEU A 133 -7.90 3.21 -10.32
C LEU A 133 -7.46 1.80 -10.68
N ILE A 134 -6.24 1.65 -11.19
CA ILE A 134 -5.65 0.34 -11.48
C ILE A 134 -4.22 0.24 -10.94
N ASN A 135 -3.71 -0.99 -10.87
CA ASN A 135 -2.31 -1.30 -10.57
C ASN A 135 -1.79 -0.59 -9.32
N GLY A 136 -2.55 -0.64 -8.22
CA GLY A 136 -2.14 -0.07 -6.92
C GLY A 136 -2.43 1.41 -6.72
N ALA A 137 -3.11 2.08 -7.67
CA ALA A 137 -3.48 3.49 -7.52
C ALA A 137 -4.48 3.66 -6.37
N GLN A 138 -4.18 4.61 -5.49
CA GLN A 138 -4.96 4.85 -4.27
C GLN A 138 -5.56 6.23 -4.30
N SER A 139 -6.85 6.32 -3.94
CA SER A 139 -7.59 7.59 -3.88
C SER A 139 -6.89 8.63 -3.00
N CYS A 140 -6.29 8.25 -1.88
CA CYS A 140 -5.62 9.21 -1.01
C CYS A 140 -4.27 9.74 -1.50
N LEU A 141 -3.73 9.19 -2.61
CA LEU A 141 -2.54 9.71 -3.28
C LEU A 141 -2.86 10.46 -4.59
N ILE A 142 -4.14 10.78 -4.80
CA ILE A 142 -4.63 11.51 -5.96
C ILE A 142 -5.15 12.87 -5.51
N PHE A 143 -4.55 13.94 -6.05
CA PHE A 143 -4.84 15.32 -5.68
C PHE A 143 -5.31 16.12 -6.88
N TRP A 144 -6.46 16.78 -6.73
CA TRP A 144 -7.07 17.62 -7.76
C TRP A 144 -7.10 19.08 -7.28
N GLN A 145 -6.10 19.86 -7.65
CA GLN A 145 -6.02 21.29 -7.34
C GLN A 145 -6.77 22.11 -8.41
N MET A 146 -7.84 22.79 -8.01
CA MET A 146 -8.65 23.64 -8.90
C MET A 146 -8.44 25.11 -8.63
N GLY A 147 -8.07 25.86 -9.68
CA GLY A 147 -7.87 27.30 -9.66
C GLY A 147 -9.15 28.08 -9.39
N SER A 148 -10.31 27.47 -9.68
CA SER A 148 -11.63 27.95 -9.24
C SER A 148 -12.43 26.83 -8.55
N SER A 149 -13.29 26.15 -9.29
CA SER A 149 -14.33 25.26 -8.76
C SER A 149 -14.33 23.87 -9.41
N ALA A 150 -14.96 22.89 -8.77
CA ALA A 150 -15.21 21.56 -9.33
C ALA A 150 -16.71 21.26 -9.41
N THR A 151 -17.13 20.56 -10.46
CA THR A 151 -18.49 20.03 -10.61
C THR A 151 -18.45 18.58 -11.02
N LEU A 152 -18.95 17.69 -10.17
CA LEU A 152 -19.06 16.26 -10.45
C LEU A 152 -20.44 15.95 -11.02
N GLY A 153 -20.48 15.36 -12.21
CA GLY A 153 -21.69 14.99 -12.94
C GLY A 153 -22.52 13.90 -12.25
N THR A 154 -23.76 13.74 -12.68
CA THR A 154 -24.71 12.84 -12.02
C THR A 154 -24.25 11.40 -12.12
N ASP A 155 -24.36 10.64 -11.04
CA ASP A 155 -23.90 9.24 -10.97
C ASP A 155 -22.43 9.01 -11.37
N SER A 156 -21.56 10.04 -11.32
CA SER A 156 -20.13 9.84 -11.58
C SER A 156 -19.44 9.12 -10.43
N ASP A 157 -18.51 8.21 -10.73
CA ASP A 157 -17.63 7.59 -9.75
C ASP A 157 -16.27 8.30 -9.76
N PHE A 158 -15.95 9.05 -8.70
CA PHE A 158 -14.77 9.91 -8.61
C PHE A 158 -13.78 9.40 -7.56
N ALA A 159 -12.48 9.57 -7.80
CA ALA A 159 -11.42 9.19 -6.89
C ALA A 159 -10.40 10.33 -6.71
N GLY A 160 -10.03 10.59 -5.46
CA GLY A 160 -9.05 11.61 -5.10
C GLY A 160 -9.58 12.73 -4.20
N SER A 161 -8.65 13.51 -3.67
CA SER A 161 -8.94 14.71 -2.89
C SER A 161 -9.02 15.93 -3.80
N ILE A 162 -10.17 16.58 -3.84
CA ILE A 162 -10.37 17.85 -4.56
C ILE A 162 -10.04 19.00 -3.63
N LEU A 163 -9.05 19.80 -4.02
CA LEU A 163 -8.64 21.04 -3.37
C LEU A 163 -9.05 22.21 -4.28
N ALA A 164 -10.26 22.75 -4.09
CA ALA A 164 -10.78 23.85 -4.88
C ALA A 164 -10.54 25.20 -4.22
N SER A 165 -10.13 26.22 -4.98
CA SER A 165 -9.97 27.58 -4.44
C SER A 165 -11.32 28.21 -4.05
N GLU A 166 -12.37 27.93 -4.83
CA GLU A 166 -13.73 28.40 -4.65
C GLU A 166 -14.62 27.25 -4.19
N SER A 167 -15.53 26.74 -5.05
CA SER A 167 -16.62 25.84 -4.64
C SER A 167 -16.52 24.45 -5.26
N ILE A 168 -17.19 23.48 -4.64
CA ILE A 168 -17.32 22.12 -5.14
C ILE A 168 -18.80 21.76 -5.18
N THR A 169 -19.26 21.19 -6.30
CA THR A 169 -20.63 20.69 -6.44
C THR A 169 -20.58 19.21 -6.85
N ALA A 170 -21.07 18.33 -6.00
CA ALA A 170 -21.37 16.95 -6.35
C ALA A 170 -22.87 16.88 -6.69
N THR A 171 -23.19 16.61 -7.95
CA THR A 171 -24.59 16.49 -8.39
C THR A 171 -25.17 15.12 -8.01
N THR A 172 -26.46 14.92 -8.30
CA THR A 172 -27.24 13.77 -7.83
C THR A 172 -26.51 12.43 -8.05
N GLY A 173 -26.33 11.66 -6.98
CA GLY A 173 -25.86 10.27 -7.06
C GLY A 173 -24.36 10.10 -7.31
N ALA A 174 -23.57 11.18 -7.45
CA ALA A 174 -22.13 11.07 -7.58
C ALA A 174 -21.52 10.38 -6.34
N LYS A 175 -20.56 9.47 -6.57
CA LYS A 175 -19.84 8.73 -5.54
C LYS A 175 -18.38 9.17 -5.52
N ILE A 176 -17.84 9.38 -4.33
CA ILE A 176 -16.52 9.96 -4.14
C ILE A 176 -15.72 9.07 -3.19
N GLN A 177 -14.61 8.53 -3.67
CA GLN A 177 -13.56 7.93 -2.84
C GLN A 177 -12.47 8.98 -2.64
N GLY A 178 -12.48 9.68 -1.52
CA GLY A 178 -11.57 10.81 -1.25
C GLY A 178 -12.25 11.96 -0.53
N GLN A 179 -11.78 13.19 -0.80
CA GLN A 179 -12.15 14.39 -0.04
C GLN A 179 -12.67 15.51 -0.94
N LEU A 180 -13.65 16.29 -0.45
CA LEU A 180 -14.15 17.50 -1.09
C LEU A 180 -13.78 18.72 -0.25
N LEU A 181 -12.70 19.40 -0.62
CA LEU A 181 -12.07 20.46 0.17
C LEU A 181 -12.10 21.80 -0.58
N ALA A 182 -13.08 22.64 -0.26
CA ALA A 182 -13.27 23.98 -0.82
C ALA A 182 -12.63 25.05 0.10
N LEU A 183 -11.67 25.83 -0.41
CA LEU A 183 -10.93 26.83 0.36
C LEU A 183 -11.80 28.02 0.77
N THR A 184 -12.54 28.63 -0.14
CA THR A 184 -13.33 29.84 0.16
C THR A 184 -14.82 29.67 -0.09
N GLY A 185 -15.20 28.80 -1.03
CA GLY A 185 -16.58 28.62 -1.46
C GLY A 185 -17.32 27.51 -0.74
N ALA A 186 -18.42 27.10 -1.37
CA ALA A 186 -19.36 26.14 -0.82
C ALA A 186 -19.03 24.71 -1.23
N VAL A 187 -19.50 23.74 -0.45
CA VAL A 187 -19.67 22.36 -0.91
C VAL A 187 -21.16 22.06 -1.03
N THR A 188 -21.61 21.71 -2.24
CA THR A 188 -23.01 21.35 -2.52
C THR A 188 -23.10 19.87 -2.87
N LEU A 189 -24.00 19.15 -2.20
CA LEU A 189 -24.22 17.72 -2.31
C LEU A 189 -25.69 17.45 -2.69
N ASP A 190 -25.90 16.39 -3.47
CA ASP A 190 -27.21 15.83 -3.75
C ASP A 190 -27.14 14.29 -3.79
N SER A 191 -27.71 13.64 -2.78
CA SER A 191 -27.82 12.18 -2.71
C SER A 191 -26.50 11.42 -3.00
N ASN A 192 -25.39 11.88 -2.40
CA ASN A 192 -24.04 11.39 -2.69
C ASN A 192 -23.57 10.32 -1.70
N ILE A 193 -22.61 9.49 -2.13
CA ILE A 193 -21.85 8.61 -1.23
C ILE A 193 -20.40 9.10 -1.23
N ILE A 194 -19.91 9.53 -0.07
CA ILE A 194 -18.53 10.00 0.11
C ILE A 194 -17.84 9.06 1.09
N THR A 195 -16.72 8.49 0.69
CA THR A 195 -15.92 7.60 1.52
C THR A 195 -14.50 8.12 1.59
N ASN A 196 -14.15 8.74 2.72
CA ASN A 196 -12.78 9.17 3.01
C ASN A 196 -12.06 8.14 3.88
N ILE A 197 -11.84 6.95 3.32
CA ILE A 197 -10.92 5.98 3.89
C ILE A 197 -9.66 6.01 3.02
N CYS A 198 -8.56 6.49 3.60
CA CYS A 198 -7.24 6.21 3.04
C CYS A 198 -6.83 4.85 3.59
N VAL A 199 -7.23 3.79 2.91
CA VAL A 199 -6.48 2.54 3.02
C VAL A 199 -5.29 2.74 2.11
N THR A 200 -4.13 3.11 2.69
CA THR A 200 -2.92 2.83 1.94
C THR A 200 -2.94 1.34 1.67
N THR A 201 -2.69 0.91 0.43
CA THR A 201 -2.51 -0.52 0.15
C THR A 201 -1.01 -0.78 0.15
N PRO A 202 -0.35 -0.96 1.30
CA PRO A 202 0.94 -1.65 1.27
C PRO A 202 0.66 -3.12 1.00
N ALA A 203 1.38 -3.69 0.03
CA ALA A 203 1.60 -5.11 0.01
C ALA A 203 2.32 -5.49 1.33
N GLN A 204 1.56 -6.16 2.21
CA GLN A 204 1.96 -6.86 3.45
C GLN A 204 2.33 -5.98 4.67
N PRO A 205 1.32 -5.45 5.40
CA PRO A 205 1.52 -4.78 6.68
C PRO A 205 1.95 -5.69 7.86
N ILE A 206 2.10 -7.00 7.67
CA ILE A 206 2.80 -7.88 8.63
C ILE A 206 3.37 -9.07 7.85
N LYS A 207 4.59 -9.51 8.16
CA LYS A 207 5.21 -10.73 7.59
C LYS A 207 5.64 -11.64 8.74
N ILE A 208 5.54 -12.94 8.52
CA ILE A 208 6.08 -13.95 9.45
C ILE A 208 7.02 -14.88 8.68
N THR A 209 8.16 -15.20 9.29
CA THR A 209 9.07 -16.27 8.84
C THR A 209 9.20 -17.29 9.96
N LYS A 210 8.82 -18.54 9.69
CA LYS A 210 8.88 -19.65 10.63
C LYS A 210 9.96 -20.63 10.19
N THR A 211 10.80 -21.03 11.14
CA THR A 211 11.86 -22.01 10.90
C THR A 211 11.90 -23.03 12.03
N VAL A 212 12.47 -24.20 11.76
CA VAL A 212 12.77 -25.22 12.77
C VAL A 212 14.28 -25.45 12.79
N ASP A 213 14.85 -25.71 13.97
CA ASP A 213 16.29 -25.90 14.16
C ASP A 213 16.84 -27.25 13.64
N SER A 214 15.94 -28.15 13.22
CA SER A 214 16.29 -29.43 12.61
C SER A 214 15.21 -29.89 11.62
N ASP A 215 15.66 -30.45 10.50
CA ASP A 215 14.78 -31.05 9.48
C ASP A 215 14.33 -32.48 9.88
N GLU A 216 15.01 -33.08 10.86
CA GLU A 216 14.73 -34.41 11.40
C GLU A 216 14.74 -34.43 12.94
N ALA A 217 13.84 -35.19 13.55
CA ALA A 217 13.83 -35.47 14.99
C ALA A 217 13.58 -36.95 15.26
N TYR A 218 14.05 -37.45 16.39
CA TYR A 218 13.63 -38.76 16.89
C TYR A 218 12.51 -38.60 17.92
N ALA A 219 11.66 -39.61 18.10
CA ALA A 219 10.71 -39.60 19.21
C ALA A 219 11.43 -39.41 20.56
N GLY A 220 10.96 -38.44 21.33
CA GLY A 220 11.56 -37.97 22.57
C GLY A 220 12.55 -36.81 22.41
N ASP A 221 12.98 -36.49 21.18
CA ASP A 221 13.78 -35.29 20.93
C ASP A 221 12.89 -34.05 20.99
N THR A 222 13.47 -32.94 21.43
CA THR A 222 12.85 -31.63 21.42
C THR A 222 13.47 -30.79 20.31
N VAL A 223 12.62 -30.20 19.47
CA VAL A 223 13.01 -29.24 18.44
C VAL A 223 12.47 -27.86 18.75
N THR A 224 13.15 -26.85 18.25
CA THR A 224 12.85 -25.44 18.49
C THR A 224 12.34 -24.81 17.20
N TYR A 225 11.13 -24.28 17.24
CA TYR A 225 10.60 -23.39 16.21
C TYR A 225 10.96 -21.95 16.54
N ASN A 226 11.47 -21.22 15.54
CA ASN A 226 11.72 -19.79 15.61
C ASN A 226 10.74 -19.05 14.70
N TYR A 227 10.17 -17.96 15.20
CA TYR A 227 9.23 -17.09 14.50
C TYR A 227 9.82 -15.69 14.43
N LEU A 228 10.01 -15.15 13.23
CA LEU A 228 10.38 -13.76 13.00
C LEU A 228 9.14 -13.04 12.47
N VAL A 229 8.58 -12.11 13.24
CA VAL A 229 7.43 -11.28 12.85
C VAL A 229 7.95 -9.90 12.50
N GLU A 230 7.70 -9.44 11.28
CA GLU A 230 8.16 -8.15 10.77
C GLU A 230 6.95 -7.24 10.53
N ASN A 231 6.95 -6.05 11.13
CA ASN A 231 5.99 -4.99 10.85
C ASN A 231 6.56 -4.09 9.74
N ASN A 232 6.24 -4.43 8.49
CA ASN A 232 6.65 -3.64 7.33
C ASN A 232 5.74 -2.42 7.06
N GLY A 233 4.78 -2.16 7.96
CA GLY A 233 3.89 -1.01 7.90
C GLY A 233 4.48 0.25 8.52
N ASP A 234 3.69 1.33 8.47
CA ASP A 234 3.99 2.66 9.02
C ASP A 234 3.33 2.93 10.37
N MET A 235 2.49 2.00 10.85
CA MET A 235 1.83 2.07 12.15
C MET A 235 2.34 0.97 13.06
N GLU A 236 2.30 1.23 14.36
CA GLU A 236 2.54 0.24 15.40
C GLU A 236 1.44 -0.85 15.39
N LEU A 237 1.83 -2.11 15.60
CA LEU A 237 0.92 -3.24 15.64
C LEU A 237 0.99 -3.94 16.99
N ARG A 238 -0.16 -4.10 17.64
CA ARG A 238 -0.31 -5.09 18.72
C ARG A 238 -0.55 -6.45 18.09
N ILE A 239 0.15 -7.50 18.51
CA ILE A 239 0.10 -8.80 17.81
C ILE A 239 -0.47 -9.94 18.66
N GLU A 240 -0.99 -10.94 17.96
CA GLU A 240 -1.36 -12.27 18.45
C GLU A 240 -0.72 -13.30 17.52
N LEU A 241 -0.08 -14.33 18.08
CA LEU A 241 0.59 -15.37 17.30
C LEU A 241 0.09 -16.74 17.75
N GLU A 242 -0.60 -17.44 16.86
CA GLU A 242 -1.12 -18.78 17.08
C GLU A 242 -0.40 -19.80 16.21
N ASP A 243 -0.09 -20.94 16.79
CA ASP A 243 0.54 -22.08 16.13
C ASP A 243 -0.38 -23.31 16.23
N ASN A 244 -0.63 -23.98 15.11
CA ASN A 244 -1.61 -25.06 15.06
C ASN A 244 -1.20 -26.34 15.82
N LYS A 245 0.07 -26.48 16.22
CA LYS A 245 0.58 -27.60 17.02
C LYS A 245 0.90 -27.21 18.45
N LEU A 246 1.29 -25.96 18.67
CA LEU A 246 1.81 -25.46 19.94
C LEU A 246 0.81 -24.56 20.68
N GLY A 247 -0.27 -24.13 20.01
CA GLY A 247 -1.27 -23.23 20.54
C GLY A 247 -0.82 -21.77 20.46
N MET A 248 -1.28 -20.96 21.40
CA MET A 248 -0.92 -19.54 21.47
C MET A 248 0.56 -19.39 21.85
N ILE A 249 1.32 -18.72 20.99
CA ILE A 249 2.72 -18.34 21.26
C ILE A 249 2.77 -16.94 21.87
N VAL A 250 1.92 -16.04 21.39
CA VAL A 250 1.70 -14.71 21.94
C VAL A 250 0.21 -14.52 22.09
N GLU A 251 -0.27 -14.34 23.32
CA GLU A 251 -1.65 -14.03 23.61
C GLU A 251 -1.88 -12.52 23.46
N PHE A 252 -3.09 -12.12 23.06
CA PHE A 252 -3.40 -10.70 22.92
C PHE A 252 -3.18 -9.92 24.23
N ASP A 253 -3.45 -10.54 25.38
CA ASP A 253 -3.27 -9.97 26.73
C ASP A 253 -1.80 -9.78 27.14
N ASP A 254 -0.84 -10.31 26.37
CA ASP A 254 0.59 -10.11 26.62
C ASP A 254 1.06 -8.69 26.23
N GLU A 255 0.19 -7.89 25.58
CA GLU A 255 0.46 -6.51 25.17
C GLU A 255 1.75 -6.38 24.34
N ILE A 256 2.05 -7.39 23.51
CA ILE A 256 3.21 -7.35 22.61
C ILE A 256 2.91 -6.44 21.44
N VAL A 257 3.81 -5.48 21.25
CA VAL A 257 3.67 -4.39 20.31
C VAL A 257 4.93 -4.29 19.45
N ILE A 258 4.76 -4.25 18.13
CA ILE A 258 5.85 -4.10 17.16
C ILE A 258 5.68 -2.73 16.49
N ALA A 259 6.63 -1.83 16.74
CA ALA A 259 6.65 -0.52 16.10
C ALA A 259 6.80 -0.63 14.57
N ALA A 260 6.42 0.43 13.86
CA ALA A 260 6.54 0.52 12.42
C ALA A 260 7.99 0.30 11.95
N GLY A 261 8.19 -0.58 10.97
CA GLY A 261 9.51 -0.94 10.42
C GLY A 261 10.36 -1.86 11.31
N GLU A 262 9.87 -2.26 12.49
CA GLU A 262 10.58 -3.13 13.42
C GLU A 262 10.15 -4.59 13.27
N ASN A 263 10.88 -5.49 13.95
CA ASN A 263 10.58 -6.90 14.00
C ASN A 263 10.74 -7.46 15.41
N GLU A 264 10.06 -8.57 15.69
CA GLU A 264 10.18 -9.31 16.92
C GLU A 264 10.39 -10.80 16.64
N THR A 265 11.10 -11.48 17.55
CA THR A 265 11.37 -12.91 17.44
C THR A 265 10.80 -13.69 18.61
N PHE A 266 10.13 -14.79 18.30
CA PHE A 266 9.57 -15.72 19.29
C PHE A 266 10.14 -17.11 19.08
N THR A 267 10.09 -17.93 20.14
CA THR A 267 10.51 -19.34 20.08
C THR A 267 9.53 -20.22 20.80
N ALA A 268 9.27 -21.41 20.27
CA ALA A 268 8.49 -22.44 20.93
C ALA A 268 9.12 -23.81 20.67
N THR A 269 8.90 -24.77 21.58
CA THR A 269 9.51 -26.09 21.45
C THR A 269 8.47 -27.17 21.29
N TYR A 270 8.82 -28.21 20.53
CA TYR A 270 7.99 -29.39 20.34
C TYR A 270 8.80 -30.64 20.67
N THR A 271 8.30 -31.48 21.57
CA THR A 271 8.86 -32.81 21.80
C THR A 271 8.14 -33.81 20.90
N ALA A 272 8.89 -34.42 19.97
CA ALA A 272 8.38 -35.46 19.10
C ALA A 272 7.84 -36.64 19.92
N GLN A 273 6.58 -36.98 19.74
CA GLN A 273 5.91 -38.08 20.42
C GLN A 273 6.20 -39.41 19.72
N SER A 274 5.96 -40.51 20.44
CA SER A 274 6.12 -41.86 19.87
C SER A 274 5.13 -42.13 18.73
N ASP A 275 3.98 -41.44 18.70
CA ASP A 275 2.97 -41.57 17.65
C ASP A 275 3.33 -40.77 16.39
N ASP A 276 4.25 -39.80 16.47
CA ASP A 276 4.71 -39.03 15.32
C ASP A 276 5.73 -39.81 14.48
N ILE A 277 6.22 -40.94 14.98
CA ILE A 277 7.25 -41.74 14.30
C ILE A 277 6.80 -42.11 12.89
N GLY A 278 7.60 -41.72 11.92
CA GLY A 278 7.36 -41.91 10.51
C GLY A 278 6.37 -40.91 9.91
N THR A 279 6.05 -39.84 10.62
CA THR A 279 5.22 -38.75 10.09
C THR A 279 6.07 -37.52 9.82
N THR A 280 5.61 -36.67 8.92
CA THR A 280 6.09 -35.30 8.79
C THR A 280 5.13 -34.41 9.57
N ILE A 281 5.67 -33.69 10.55
CA ILE A 281 4.92 -32.70 11.30
C ILE A 281 4.98 -31.41 10.51
N VAL A 282 3.87 -31.04 9.88
CA VAL A 282 3.69 -29.71 9.30
C VAL A 282 3.15 -28.79 10.39
N ASN A 283 3.96 -27.80 10.76
CA ASN A 283 3.63 -26.85 11.80
C ASN A 283 3.37 -25.46 11.19
N ILE A 284 2.14 -24.96 11.29
CA ILE A 284 1.68 -23.70 10.69
C ILE A 284 1.48 -22.67 11.79
N ALA A 285 1.99 -21.46 11.58
CA ALA A 285 1.69 -20.32 12.44
C ALA A 285 0.96 -19.22 11.69
N VAL A 286 0.08 -18.54 12.40
CA VAL A 286 -0.70 -17.39 11.93
C VAL A 286 -0.47 -16.25 12.91
N VAL A 287 -0.05 -15.11 12.39
CA VAL A 287 0.05 -13.86 13.15
C VAL A 287 -1.09 -12.93 12.75
N LYS A 288 -1.69 -12.26 13.73
CA LYS A 288 -2.61 -11.13 13.53
C LYS A 288 -2.01 -9.88 14.18
N GLY A 289 -2.18 -8.73 13.55
CA GLY A 289 -1.75 -7.44 14.07
C GLY A 289 -2.88 -6.41 14.02
N TRP A 290 -3.15 -5.71 15.13
CA TRP A 290 -4.19 -4.68 15.24
C TRP A 290 -3.57 -3.28 15.31
N PHE A 291 -4.22 -2.33 14.63
CA PHE A 291 -3.78 -0.92 14.56
C PHE A 291 -4.24 -0.06 15.74
N ASN A 292 -5.23 -0.52 16.51
CA ASN A 292 -5.82 0.21 17.62
C ASN A 292 -6.34 -0.73 18.72
N GLU A 293 -6.66 -0.17 19.89
CA GLU A 293 -7.15 -0.93 21.05
C GLU A 293 -8.59 -1.47 20.85
N ASP A 294 -9.32 -0.97 19.86
CA ASP A 294 -10.75 -1.28 19.66
C ASP A 294 -11.00 -2.63 18.94
N LEU A 295 -9.95 -3.33 18.49
CA LEU A 295 -9.99 -4.68 17.91
C LEU A 295 -10.81 -4.86 16.60
N GLU A 296 -11.28 -3.77 15.99
CA GLU A 296 -12.24 -3.86 14.87
C GLU A 296 -11.58 -4.15 13.51
N ALA A 297 -10.28 -3.90 13.36
CA ALA A 297 -9.52 -4.15 12.14
C ALA A 297 -8.12 -4.71 12.42
N TYR A 298 -7.74 -5.78 11.70
CA TYR A 298 -6.43 -6.41 11.81
C TYR A 298 -5.86 -6.81 10.45
N VAL A 299 -4.54 -6.99 10.42
CA VAL A 299 -3.79 -7.60 9.33
C VAL A 299 -3.31 -8.98 9.75
N SER A 300 -3.11 -9.89 8.80
CA SER A 300 -2.67 -11.25 9.12
C SER A 300 -1.67 -11.80 8.13
N ALA A 301 -0.73 -12.60 8.62
CA ALA A 301 0.19 -13.40 7.81
C ALA A 301 0.30 -14.82 8.36
N MET A 302 0.72 -15.77 7.51
CA MET A 302 0.95 -17.16 7.91
C MET A 302 2.24 -17.69 7.30
N ASP A 303 2.89 -18.61 8.00
CA ASP A 303 4.03 -19.36 7.48
C ASP A 303 4.10 -20.75 8.14
N ASP A 304 4.77 -21.71 7.49
CA ASP A 304 4.88 -23.08 7.98
C ASP A 304 6.32 -23.59 8.01
N ALA A 305 6.57 -24.53 8.93
CA ALA A 305 7.84 -25.25 9.03
C ALA A 305 7.53 -26.73 9.27
N SER A 306 8.26 -27.61 8.59
CA SER A 306 8.03 -29.05 8.66
C SER A 306 9.24 -29.79 9.21
N ILE A 307 8.99 -30.83 10.02
CA ILE A 307 10.03 -31.73 10.51
C ILE A 307 9.62 -33.20 10.34
N SER A 308 10.56 -34.04 9.91
CA SER A 308 10.35 -35.49 9.82
C SER A 308 10.72 -36.18 11.13
N VAL A 309 9.81 -36.99 11.70
CA VAL A 309 10.12 -37.77 12.89
C VAL A 309 10.51 -39.18 12.52
N VAL A 310 11.74 -39.58 12.83
CA VAL A 310 12.32 -40.87 12.44
C VAL A 310 12.51 -41.80 13.65
N ARG A 311 12.58 -43.12 13.40
CA ARG A 311 12.93 -44.09 14.44
C ARG A 311 14.42 -44.02 14.74
N ARG A 312 14.81 -43.98 16.02
CA ARG A 312 16.20 -44.26 16.41
C ARG A 312 16.50 -45.69 16.00
N SER A 313 17.42 -45.87 15.05
CA SER A 313 17.97 -47.19 14.77
C SER A 313 18.76 -47.63 16.00
N SER A 314 18.15 -48.49 16.84
CA SER A 314 18.92 -49.20 17.85
C SER A 314 19.79 -50.22 17.12
N GLY A 315 21.08 -49.93 17.00
CA GLY A 315 22.04 -50.90 16.51
C GLY A 315 22.00 -52.16 17.36
N GLY A 316 21.44 -53.26 16.82
CA GLY A 316 21.54 -54.58 17.45
C GLY A 316 20.39 -55.56 17.15
N GLY A 317 20.49 -56.28 16.02
CA GLY A 317 20.26 -57.72 15.95
C GLY A 317 18.84 -58.30 16.14
N GLY A 318 18.15 -58.51 15.02
CA GLY A 318 17.43 -59.77 14.73
C GLY A 318 15.99 -59.93 15.24
N GLY A 319 15.02 -59.81 14.31
CA GLY A 319 13.73 -60.50 14.41
C GLY A 319 12.50 -59.66 14.07
N GLY A 320 12.18 -59.55 12.78
CA GLY A 320 10.87 -59.09 12.29
C GLY A 320 10.76 -57.58 12.05
N THR A 321 11.50 -57.04 11.08
CA THR A 321 11.24 -55.69 10.57
C THR A 321 9.91 -55.69 9.85
N THR A 322 8.86 -55.19 10.50
CA THR A 322 7.67 -54.74 9.79
C THR A 322 8.11 -53.69 8.77
N SER A 323 7.81 -53.94 7.50
CA SER A 323 8.11 -53.00 6.43
C SER A 323 7.31 -51.71 6.63
N ASN A 324 8.01 -50.60 6.77
CA ASN A 324 7.48 -49.25 6.92
C ASN A 324 8.00 -48.40 5.75
N PRO A 325 7.42 -48.57 4.53
CA PRO A 325 7.76 -47.70 3.41
C PRO A 325 7.30 -46.28 3.72
N GLN A 326 8.13 -45.28 3.46
CA GLN A 326 7.81 -43.85 3.64
C GLN A 326 8.61 -43.01 2.64
N ILE A 327 8.01 -41.91 2.19
CA ILE A 327 8.60 -41.02 1.20
C ILE A 327 8.41 -39.59 1.71
N SER A 328 9.40 -38.73 1.48
CA SER A 328 9.30 -37.30 1.72
C SER A 328 9.67 -36.53 0.46
N ILE A 329 9.05 -35.38 0.24
CA ILE A 329 9.38 -34.44 -0.83
C ILE A 329 9.58 -33.03 -0.28
N ILE A 330 10.65 -32.38 -0.71
CA ILE A 330 10.86 -30.94 -0.57
C ILE A 330 10.81 -30.32 -1.95
N LYS A 331 10.08 -29.21 -2.08
CA LYS A 331 9.98 -28.41 -3.29
C LYS A 331 10.39 -26.98 -3.00
N THR A 332 11.32 -26.45 -3.79
CA THR A 332 11.73 -25.05 -3.74
C THR A 332 11.59 -24.39 -5.09
N ALA A 333 11.30 -23.09 -5.09
CA ALA A 333 11.39 -22.24 -6.27
C ALA A 333 12.74 -21.51 -6.26
N SER A 334 13.34 -21.29 -7.43
CA SER A 334 14.55 -20.49 -7.55
C SER A 334 14.33 -18.99 -7.32
N LEU A 335 13.07 -18.55 -7.35
CA LEU A 335 12.66 -17.16 -7.23
C LEU A 335 11.49 -17.06 -6.25
N ASN A 336 11.47 -16.00 -5.44
CA ASN A 336 10.35 -15.69 -4.57
C ASN A 336 9.35 -14.73 -5.25
N SER A 337 9.82 -14.00 -6.26
CA SER A 337 9.02 -13.19 -7.18
C SER A 337 9.55 -13.31 -8.62
N ALA A 338 8.66 -13.16 -9.61
CA ALA A 338 8.99 -13.30 -11.03
C ALA A 338 8.09 -12.39 -11.89
N LYS A 339 8.50 -12.04 -13.11
CA LYS A 339 7.71 -11.32 -14.12
C LYS A 339 7.19 -12.28 -15.18
N VAL A 340 6.22 -11.86 -15.98
CA VAL A 340 5.80 -12.62 -17.18
C VAL A 340 7.01 -12.87 -18.08
N GLY A 341 7.21 -14.12 -18.48
CA GLY A 341 8.36 -14.54 -19.26
C GLY A 341 9.59 -14.95 -18.45
N ASP A 342 9.66 -14.66 -17.13
CA ASP A 342 10.72 -15.18 -16.29
C ASP A 342 10.65 -16.71 -16.18
N GLU A 343 11.82 -17.33 -16.08
CA GLU A 343 11.94 -18.77 -15.88
C GLU A 343 12.13 -19.09 -14.39
N ILE A 344 11.12 -19.69 -13.77
CA ILE A 344 11.22 -20.20 -12.40
C ILE A 344 11.69 -21.66 -12.47
N ILE A 345 12.84 -21.96 -11.88
CA ILE A 345 13.33 -23.33 -11.75
C ILE A 345 12.81 -23.91 -10.44
N TYR A 346 11.94 -24.91 -10.52
CA TYR A 346 11.53 -25.67 -9.35
C TYR A 346 12.49 -26.84 -9.14
N THR A 347 12.98 -26.98 -7.90
CA THR A 347 13.81 -28.11 -7.48
C THR A 347 13.01 -29.02 -6.56
N PHE A 348 13.03 -30.31 -6.86
CA PHE A 348 12.32 -31.36 -6.12
C PHE A 348 13.35 -32.31 -5.54
N THR A 349 13.38 -32.46 -4.23
CA THR A 349 14.22 -33.45 -3.56
C THR A 349 13.31 -34.46 -2.89
N VAL A 350 13.34 -35.71 -3.38
CA VAL A 350 12.56 -36.81 -2.83
C VAL A 350 13.49 -37.75 -2.09
N ARG A 351 13.14 -38.14 -0.88
CA ARG A 351 13.92 -39.06 -0.06
C ARG A 351 13.06 -40.23 0.40
N ASN A 352 13.64 -41.43 0.41
CA ASN A 352 13.02 -42.58 1.08
C ASN A 352 13.36 -42.52 2.57
N THR A 353 12.38 -42.10 3.36
CA THR A 353 12.48 -42.01 4.83
C THR A 353 12.01 -43.31 5.52
N GLY A 354 11.62 -44.32 4.73
CA GLY A 354 11.20 -45.63 5.22
C GLY A 354 12.37 -46.58 5.51
N ASN A 355 12.04 -47.81 5.95
CA ASN A 355 13.04 -48.84 6.26
C ASN A 355 13.16 -49.95 5.20
N VAL A 356 12.57 -49.73 4.03
CA VAL A 356 12.59 -50.63 2.87
C VAL A 356 12.78 -49.81 1.60
N SER A 357 13.43 -50.38 0.58
CA SER A 357 13.60 -49.71 -0.72
C SER A 357 12.24 -49.46 -1.39
N LEU A 358 12.08 -48.27 -1.96
CA LEU A 358 10.91 -47.88 -2.74
C LEU A 358 11.17 -48.09 -4.23
N LEU A 359 10.18 -48.65 -4.93
CA LEU A 359 10.15 -48.81 -6.38
C LEU A 359 9.10 -47.90 -7.00
N TYR A 360 9.24 -47.62 -8.29
CA TYR A 360 8.34 -46.77 -9.06
C TYR A 360 8.18 -45.37 -8.44
N VAL A 361 9.27 -44.83 -7.90
CA VAL A 361 9.30 -43.46 -7.38
C VAL A 361 9.03 -42.48 -8.52
N LYS A 362 7.99 -41.67 -8.37
CA LYS A 362 7.61 -40.63 -9.33
C LYS A 362 7.07 -39.40 -8.61
N VAL A 363 7.23 -38.24 -9.24
CA VAL A 363 6.67 -36.97 -8.77
C VAL A 363 5.73 -36.42 -9.84
N GLU A 364 4.49 -36.13 -9.44
CA GLU A 364 3.50 -35.44 -10.27
C GLU A 364 3.23 -34.05 -9.69
N ASP A 365 3.24 -33.06 -10.56
CA ASP A 365 3.08 -31.65 -10.21
C ASP A 365 1.82 -31.07 -10.86
N ASN A 366 1.06 -30.26 -10.11
CA ASN A 366 -0.24 -29.74 -10.57
C ASN A 366 -0.12 -28.75 -11.74
N LYS A 367 1.03 -28.07 -11.90
CA LYS A 367 1.28 -27.10 -12.98
C LYS A 367 2.25 -27.65 -14.03
N LEU A 368 3.19 -28.49 -13.61
CA LEU A 368 4.29 -28.97 -14.44
C LEU A 368 4.09 -30.41 -14.92
N GLY A 369 3.12 -31.16 -14.37
CA GLY A 369 2.91 -32.57 -14.68
C GLY A 369 4.02 -33.48 -14.14
N LEU A 370 4.33 -34.56 -14.84
CA LEU A 370 5.32 -35.54 -14.36
C LEU A 370 6.75 -34.94 -14.36
N ILE A 371 7.49 -35.17 -13.26
CA ILE A 371 8.87 -34.72 -13.06
C ILE A 371 9.84 -35.91 -13.18
N SER A 372 10.99 -35.68 -13.81
CA SER A 372 12.07 -36.67 -13.93
C SER A 372 13.03 -36.56 -12.74
N MET A 373 13.05 -37.58 -11.88
CA MET A 373 13.81 -37.59 -10.61
C MET A 373 15.23 -38.19 -10.72
N GLY A 374 15.65 -38.62 -11.92
CA GLY A 374 16.96 -39.28 -12.11
C GLY A 374 17.04 -40.73 -11.63
N SER A 375 16.24 -41.11 -10.62
CA SER A 375 16.02 -42.50 -10.21
C SER A 375 14.53 -42.76 -9.96
N SER A 376 14.05 -43.95 -10.32
CA SER A 376 12.72 -44.46 -9.96
C SER A 376 12.77 -45.48 -8.83
N THR A 377 13.94 -45.67 -8.23
CA THR A 377 14.17 -46.53 -7.07
C THR A 377 14.95 -45.76 -6.03
N LEU A 378 14.50 -45.79 -4.79
CA LEU A 378 15.22 -45.19 -3.68
C LEU A 378 15.43 -46.26 -2.62
N ASP A 379 16.68 -46.66 -2.42
CA ASP A 379 17.05 -47.45 -1.24
C ASP A 379 16.82 -46.63 0.03
N VAL A 380 16.91 -47.29 1.19
CA VAL A 380 16.73 -46.62 2.49
C VAL A 380 17.69 -45.44 2.60
N ASP A 381 17.15 -44.28 3.01
CA ASP A 381 17.85 -42.99 3.12
C ASP A 381 18.35 -42.38 1.81
N GLU A 382 18.15 -43.05 0.67
CA GLU A 382 18.54 -42.50 -0.64
C GLU A 382 17.61 -41.36 -1.04
N GLN A 383 18.19 -40.37 -1.73
CA GLN A 383 17.46 -39.25 -2.31
C GLN A 383 17.64 -39.17 -3.82
N ALA A 384 16.59 -38.70 -4.48
CA ALA A 384 16.56 -38.37 -5.88
C ALA A 384 16.19 -36.89 -6.03
N THR A 385 16.83 -36.20 -6.96
CA THR A 385 16.54 -34.80 -7.25
C THR A 385 16.10 -34.65 -8.69
N GLY A 386 15.02 -33.90 -8.89
CA GLY A 386 14.54 -33.48 -10.20
C GLY A 386 14.43 -31.96 -10.25
N THR A 387 14.55 -31.39 -11.45
CA THR A 387 14.23 -29.99 -11.69
C THR A 387 13.30 -29.87 -12.87
N LYS A 388 12.45 -28.83 -12.86
CA LYS A 388 11.62 -28.48 -14.00
C LYS A 388 11.31 -27.00 -13.95
N SER A 389 11.40 -26.34 -15.10
CA SER A 389 11.11 -24.91 -15.19
C SER A 389 9.65 -24.62 -15.52
N TYR A 390 9.19 -23.50 -15.00
CA TYR A 390 7.95 -22.85 -15.38
C TYR A 390 8.29 -21.48 -15.96
N VAL A 391 7.92 -21.25 -17.22
CA VAL A 391 7.95 -19.89 -17.77
C VAL A 391 6.66 -19.22 -17.34
N VAL A 392 6.77 -18.12 -16.60
CA VAL A 392 5.62 -17.36 -16.12
C VAL A 392 4.77 -16.91 -17.31
N GLN A 393 3.49 -17.25 -17.29
CA GLN A 393 2.56 -16.92 -18.37
C GLN A 393 1.87 -15.59 -18.07
N SER A 394 1.35 -14.92 -19.10
CA SER A 394 0.63 -13.64 -18.94
C SER A 394 -0.59 -13.74 -18.03
N GLN A 395 -1.20 -14.93 -17.92
CA GLN A 395 -2.34 -15.18 -17.02
C GLN A 395 -1.94 -15.28 -15.54
N ASP A 396 -0.66 -15.49 -15.24
CA ASP A 396 -0.15 -15.55 -13.87
C ASP A 396 0.15 -14.14 -13.33
N GLU A 397 0.21 -13.12 -14.19
CA GLU A 397 0.52 -11.73 -13.83
C GLU A 397 -0.41 -11.18 -12.75
N GLY A 398 0.15 -10.58 -11.70
CA GLY A 398 -0.61 -10.06 -10.58
C GLY A 398 -1.23 -11.15 -9.68
N THR A 399 -0.84 -12.41 -9.87
CA THR A 399 -1.27 -13.55 -9.05
C THR A 399 -0.09 -14.22 -8.35
N THR A 400 -0.39 -15.12 -7.42
CA THR A 400 0.61 -16.02 -6.84
C THR A 400 0.55 -17.37 -7.53
N ILE A 401 1.65 -17.79 -8.14
CA ILE A 401 1.81 -19.15 -8.64
C ILE A 401 2.00 -20.07 -7.44
N VAL A 402 0.91 -20.70 -6.99
CA VAL A 402 0.96 -21.79 -6.00
C VAL A 402 1.21 -23.10 -6.74
N ASN A 403 2.44 -23.63 -6.60
CA ASN A 403 2.85 -24.82 -7.31
C ASN A 403 2.97 -26.02 -6.35
N ILE A 404 2.19 -27.08 -6.55
CA ILE A 404 2.06 -28.23 -5.64
C ILE A 404 2.54 -29.50 -6.34
N ALA A 405 3.40 -30.29 -5.68
CA ALA A 405 3.82 -31.59 -6.17
C ALA A 405 3.53 -32.71 -5.18
N THR A 406 3.29 -33.89 -5.72
CA THR A 406 3.06 -35.14 -4.99
C THR A 406 4.12 -36.16 -5.40
N ALA A 407 4.96 -36.59 -4.46
CA ALA A 407 5.82 -37.75 -4.62
C ALA A 407 5.04 -39.03 -4.30
N SER A 408 5.31 -40.10 -5.05
CA SER A 408 4.78 -41.43 -4.77
C SER A 408 5.88 -42.47 -4.94
N GLY A 409 5.78 -43.55 -4.16
CA GLY A 409 6.66 -44.72 -4.25
C GLY A 409 5.93 -45.96 -3.78
N THR A 410 6.43 -47.14 -4.12
CA THR A 410 5.78 -48.41 -3.77
C THR A 410 6.72 -49.39 -3.10
N TYR A 411 6.16 -50.20 -2.21
CA TYR A 411 6.80 -51.38 -1.65
C TYR A 411 5.79 -52.53 -1.65
N GLY A 412 6.06 -53.57 -2.45
CA GLY A 412 5.10 -54.65 -2.67
C GLY A 412 3.79 -54.11 -3.27
N THR A 413 2.68 -54.24 -2.52
CA THR A 413 1.37 -53.69 -2.90
C THR A 413 1.05 -52.34 -2.22
N SER A 414 1.91 -51.85 -1.34
CA SER A 414 1.72 -50.60 -0.60
C SER A 414 2.23 -49.41 -1.40
N THR A 415 1.47 -48.32 -1.43
CA THR A 415 1.88 -47.04 -2.03
C THR A 415 2.01 -46.00 -0.93
N VAL A 416 3.07 -45.21 -0.98
CA VAL A 416 3.32 -44.08 -0.09
C VAL A 416 3.29 -42.79 -0.89
N LEU A 417 2.81 -41.72 -0.26
CA LEU A 417 2.63 -40.42 -0.87
C LEU A 417 3.14 -39.34 0.09
N ASP A 418 3.71 -38.29 -0.46
CA ASP A 418 3.97 -37.04 0.25
C ASP A 418 3.78 -35.85 -0.69
N THR A 419 3.46 -34.67 -0.14
CA THR A 419 3.17 -33.47 -0.92
C THR A 419 3.95 -32.27 -0.42
N SER A 420 4.49 -31.48 -1.34
CA SER A 420 5.16 -30.21 -1.03
C SER A 420 4.76 -29.13 -2.04
N ASN A 421 4.73 -27.88 -1.59
CA ASN A 421 4.35 -26.74 -2.41
C ASN A 421 5.44 -25.66 -2.39
N ALA A 422 5.48 -24.85 -3.43
CA ALA A 422 6.30 -23.64 -3.51
C ALA A 422 5.50 -22.54 -4.20
N SER A 423 5.51 -21.34 -3.62
CA SER A 423 4.75 -20.20 -4.11
C SER A 423 5.68 -19.12 -4.65
N VAL A 424 5.35 -18.57 -5.81
CA VAL A 424 6.08 -17.45 -6.42
C VAL A 424 5.10 -16.36 -6.79
N VAL A 425 5.33 -15.14 -6.30
CA VAL A 425 4.50 -13.98 -6.64
C VAL A 425 4.89 -13.50 -8.03
N VAL A 426 3.92 -13.33 -8.92
CA VAL A 426 4.20 -12.77 -10.25
C VAL A 426 3.93 -11.28 -10.23
N VAL A 427 5.00 -10.50 -10.30
CA VAL A 427 4.94 -9.06 -10.39
C VAL A 427 4.70 -8.64 -11.83
N ALA A 428 3.84 -7.66 -12.04
CA ALA A 428 3.61 -7.10 -13.36
C ALA A 428 4.85 -6.33 -13.85
N GLU A 429 5.09 -6.31 -15.16
CA GLU A 429 6.29 -5.69 -15.73
C GLU A 429 6.22 -4.16 -15.62
N GLU A 430 7.15 -3.56 -14.85
CA GLU A 430 7.37 -2.11 -14.81
C GLU A 430 8.02 -1.63 -16.12
N ILE A 431 7.42 -0.63 -16.77
CA ILE A 431 7.99 0.00 -17.97
C ILE A 431 9.05 1.01 -17.53
N GLU A 432 10.33 0.65 -17.65
CA GLU A 432 11.44 1.61 -17.51
C GLU A 432 11.41 2.63 -18.67
N VAL A 433 11.06 3.88 -18.39
CA VAL A 433 11.29 5.01 -19.30
C VAL A 433 12.69 5.58 -19.08
N THR A 434 13.59 5.37 -20.04
CA THR A 434 14.91 6.01 -20.04
C THR A 434 14.74 7.54 -20.19
N PRO A 435 15.35 8.36 -19.31
CA PRO A 435 15.20 9.81 -19.38
C PRO A 435 15.81 10.34 -20.68
N THR A 436 15.00 11.05 -21.46
CA THR A 436 15.46 11.73 -22.69
C THR A 436 16.44 12.84 -22.29
N PRO A 437 17.60 13.01 -22.96
CA PRO A 437 18.57 14.03 -22.59
C PRO A 437 17.94 15.42 -22.67
N THR A 438 18.03 16.17 -21.57
CA THR A 438 17.48 17.52 -21.43
C THR A 438 18.00 18.45 -22.54
N PRO A 439 17.14 19.17 -23.27
CA PRO A 439 17.60 20.13 -24.27
C PRO A 439 18.35 21.28 -23.57
N THR A 440 19.50 21.65 -24.11
CA THR A 440 20.29 22.80 -23.63
C THR A 440 19.45 24.07 -23.70
N PRO A 441 19.34 24.86 -22.61
CA PRO A 441 18.46 26.02 -22.57
C PRO A 441 18.90 27.07 -23.61
N THR A 442 17.92 27.56 -24.37
CA THR A 442 18.12 28.68 -25.30
C THR A 442 18.22 29.98 -24.49
N PRO A 443 19.19 30.87 -24.78
CA PRO A 443 19.37 32.10 -24.00
C PRO A 443 18.18 33.07 -24.18
N PRO A 444 17.90 33.91 -23.16
CA PRO A 444 16.71 34.75 -23.13
C PRO A 444 16.77 35.89 -24.17
N ILE A 445 15.62 36.22 -24.76
CA ILE A 445 15.43 37.29 -25.74
C ILE A 445 15.52 38.65 -25.04
N GLU A 446 16.39 39.52 -25.54
CA GLU A 446 16.59 40.91 -25.08
C GLU A 446 15.47 41.82 -25.62
N THR A 447 14.82 42.59 -24.73
CA THR A 447 13.75 43.53 -25.08
C THR A 447 14.31 44.85 -25.62
N GLU A 448 13.87 45.26 -26.80
CA GLU A 448 14.17 46.55 -27.46
C GLU A 448 13.45 47.74 -26.77
N PRO A 449 14.06 48.95 -26.66
CA PRO A 449 13.43 50.07 -25.96
C PRO A 449 12.45 50.88 -26.84
N GLU A 450 11.41 51.41 -26.18
CA GLU A 450 10.29 52.20 -26.72
C GLU A 450 10.74 53.57 -27.30
N PRO A 451 10.13 54.09 -28.39
CA PRO A 451 10.59 55.32 -29.04
C PRO A 451 10.12 56.61 -28.33
N GLU A 452 11.01 57.59 -28.18
CA GLU A 452 10.71 58.92 -27.63
C GLU A 452 9.82 59.79 -28.57
N LEU A 453 8.85 60.50 -27.98
CA LEU A 453 8.00 61.50 -28.65
C LEU A 453 8.74 62.84 -28.90
N PRO A 454 8.45 63.57 -30.00
CA PRO A 454 9.18 64.79 -30.35
C PRO A 454 8.77 66.03 -29.52
N LYS A 455 9.78 66.86 -29.21
CA LYS A 455 9.69 68.10 -28.42
C LYS A 455 9.07 69.26 -29.22
N THR A 456 8.14 70.00 -28.60
CA THR A 456 7.77 71.37 -28.97
C THR A 456 7.91 72.30 -27.77
N GLY A 457 8.65 73.41 -27.95
CA GLY A 457 9.05 74.40 -26.91
C GLY A 457 7.89 75.18 -26.25
N GLY A 458 8.11 76.11 -25.33
CA GLY A 458 9.31 76.84 -24.95
C GLY A 458 9.09 77.61 -23.62
N ALA A 459 10.05 78.49 -23.32
CA ALA A 459 10.44 78.99 -22.00
C ALA A 459 9.38 79.74 -21.15
N GLY A 460 9.50 79.52 -19.83
CA GLY A 460 9.31 80.55 -18.79
C GLY A 460 8.18 80.28 -17.80
N LEU A 461 8.52 79.91 -16.55
CA LEU A 461 8.32 80.74 -15.34
C LEU A 461 8.79 79.98 -14.09
N LEU A 462 9.65 80.62 -13.28
CA LEU A 462 9.98 80.19 -11.92
C LEU A 462 8.72 80.19 -11.03
N LEU A 463 8.57 79.19 -10.15
CA LEU A 463 7.99 79.38 -8.82
C LEU A 463 8.51 78.29 -7.87
N ALA A 464 9.28 78.72 -6.88
CA ALA A 464 9.63 77.94 -5.70
C ALA A 464 8.45 77.95 -4.73
N ILE A 465 8.09 76.78 -4.17
CA ILE A 465 7.41 76.71 -2.88
C ILE A 465 7.95 75.52 -2.09
N SER A 466 8.21 75.83 -0.83
CA SER A 466 8.86 75.12 0.24
C SER A 466 8.02 74.04 0.93
N GLY A 467 8.71 72.99 1.42
CA GLY A 467 8.51 72.38 2.74
C GLY A 467 7.25 71.53 2.99
N VAL A 468 7.42 70.29 3.45
CA VAL A 468 7.39 69.92 4.89
C VAL A 468 7.68 68.42 5.01
N ALA A 469 8.73 68.09 5.76
CA ALA A 469 8.96 66.77 6.33
C ALA A 469 8.42 66.77 7.77
N ILE A 470 7.67 65.74 8.15
CA ILE A 470 7.39 65.42 9.55
C ILE A 470 7.93 64.02 9.81
N ALA A 471 8.95 63.97 10.68
CA ALA A 471 9.42 62.79 11.36
C ALA A 471 8.66 62.61 12.68
N LEU A 472 8.41 61.38 13.08
CA LEU A 472 8.27 60.99 14.48
C LEU A 472 8.98 59.65 14.71
N THR A 473 10.16 59.80 15.32
CA THR A 473 10.91 58.91 16.21
C THR A 473 10.02 58.04 17.11
N GLY A 474 10.37 56.84 17.57
CA GLY A 474 11.67 56.21 17.84
C GLY A 474 11.58 55.50 19.21
N GLY A 475 12.32 54.40 19.44
CA GLY A 475 12.36 53.80 20.78
C GLY A 475 12.93 52.38 20.87
N MET A 476 14.20 52.21 20.51
CA MET A 476 15.01 51.03 20.83
C MET A 476 15.83 51.36 22.08
N PHE A 477 15.87 50.49 23.10
CA PHE A 477 16.88 50.54 24.16
C PHE A 477 17.44 49.15 24.43
N LEU A 478 18.75 49.02 24.24
CA LEU A 478 19.60 47.87 24.50
C LEU A 478 20.86 48.42 25.20
N LYS A 479 21.10 48.03 26.45
CA LYS A 479 22.39 48.02 27.17
C LYS A 479 22.13 47.63 28.63
N GLY A 480 22.95 46.84 29.30
CA GLY A 480 24.26 46.30 28.98
C GLY A 480 24.76 45.36 30.07
N TYR A 481 25.78 44.60 29.72
CA TYR A 481 26.51 43.65 30.56
C TYR A 481 27.45 44.35 31.57
N GLY A 482 27.70 43.68 32.72
CA GLY A 482 28.82 43.91 33.65
C GLY A 482 28.48 43.51 35.10
N ARG A 483 28.69 42.25 35.52
CA ARG A 483 29.89 41.66 36.18
C ARG A 483 30.06 42.07 37.67
N ARG A 484 29.95 41.10 38.60
CA ARG A 484 31.06 40.51 39.44
C ARG A 484 30.62 40.05 40.86
N GLU A 485 31.02 38.81 41.19
CA GLU A 485 31.45 38.18 42.48
C GLU A 485 30.65 38.30 43.79
N GLU A 486 30.51 37.13 44.45
CA GLU A 486 30.63 36.78 45.90
C GLU A 486 29.73 37.56 46.89
N ASP A 487 28.97 36.97 47.81
CA ASP A 487 29.00 35.69 48.57
C ASP A 487 27.59 35.10 48.76
#